data_AF-A0AAE3KIE4-F1
#
_entry.id   AF-A0AAE3KIE4-F1
#
_cell.length_a   1.000
_cell.length_b   1.000
_cell.length_c   1.000
_cell.angle_alpha   90.00
_cell.angle_beta   90.00
_cell.angle_gamma   90.00
#
_symmetry.space_group_name_H-M   'P 1'
#
loop_
_entity.id
_entity.type
_entity.pdbx_description
1 polymer ?
#
loop_
_entity_poly.entity_id
_entity_poly.type
_entity_poly.pdbx_seq_one_letter_code
_entity_poly.pdbx_strand_id
1 'polypeptide(L)'
;MSTDSTGSAGSGDSAGSGGSGEVVADAGEWPRQQPVSAVERYKEITGLATEAVERMRQQDRERAAELERELVESQGWMAQIAEQERVVQLGARLHWEAAVKALWNERWLEMTPMPTPNRSVPEHDQLHFDAEVERTFQNLEAALQRRGLLRRK
;
A
#
# COMPACT_ATOMS: atom_id res chain seq x y z
N MET A 1 -7.51 -22.65 -5.69
CA MET A 1 -6.66 -23.86 -5.67
C MET A 1 -6.76 -24.43 -4.27
N SER A 2 -7.57 -25.47 -4.10
CA SER A 2 -7.78 -26.21 -2.85
C SER A 2 -7.44 -27.68 -3.09
N THR A 3 -6.62 -28.24 -2.20
CA THR A 3 -6.49 -29.66 -1.81
C THR A 3 -5.68 -29.57 -0.50
N ASP A 4 -6.18 -29.84 0.70
CA ASP A 4 -6.90 -30.99 1.23
C ASP A 4 -6.05 -32.28 1.29
N SER A 5 -6.05 -32.85 2.50
CA SER A 5 -5.89 -34.27 2.86
C SER A 5 -4.53 -34.99 3.00
N THR A 6 -4.60 -35.90 3.99
CA THR A 6 -3.82 -37.13 4.30
C THR A 6 -2.61 -36.96 5.23
N GLY A 7 -2.57 -37.53 6.44
CA GLY A 7 -3.26 -38.70 6.98
C GLY A 7 -2.53 -39.97 6.56
N SER A 8 -1.58 -40.46 7.38
CA SER A 8 -0.94 -41.76 7.16
C SER A 8 -0.72 -42.48 8.49
N ALA A 9 -1.54 -43.50 8.69
CA ALA A 9 -1.35 -44.57 9.67
C ALA A 9 -0.82 -45.82 8.96
N GLY A 10 0.02 -46.60 9.64
CA GLY A 10 0.47 -47.93 9.25
C GLY A 10 1.59 -48.36 10.20
N SER A 11 1.29 -49.08 11.30
CA SER A 11 1.04 -50.54 11.38
C SER A 11 2.16 -51.37 10.76
N GLY A 12 2.88 -52.07 11.64
CA GLY A 12 3.89 -53.07 11.32
C GLY A 12 4.16 -53.91 12.56
N ASP A 13 3.41 -55.02 12.67
CA ASP A 13 3.54 -56.09 13.65
C ASP A 13 4.94 -56.69 13.71
N SER A 14 5.33 -57.17 14.90
CA SER A 14 6.33 -58.23 15.07
C SER A 14 6.18 -58.86 16.46
N ALA A 15 5.58 -60.06 16.48
CA ALA A 15 5.52 -60.94 17.64
C ALA A 15 6.90 -61.57 17.92
N GLY A 16 7.29 -61.61 19.20
CA GLY A 16 8.51 -62.24 19.67
C GLY A 16 8.31 -62.82 21.07
N SER A 17 8.24 -64.14 21.12
CA SER A 17 7.93 -65.02 22.24
C SER A 17 9.00 -65.07 23.34
N GLY A 18 8.56 -65.32 24.58
CA GLY A 18 9.25 -66.21 25.51
C GLY A 18 10.15 -65.56 26.56
N GLY A 19 9.79 -65.71 27.83
CA GLY A 19 10.64 -65.35 28.95
C GLY A 19 9.94 -65.43 30.29
N SER A 20 9.51 -66.63 30.70
CA SER A 20 9.19 -66.91 32.09
C SER A 20 10.47 -66.72 32.92
N GLY A 21 10.51 -65.63 33.67
CA GLY A 21 11.56 -65.30 34.62
C GLY A 21 10.90 -64.64 35.82
N GLU A 22 10.56 -65.47 36.80
CA GLU A 22 10.16 -65.06 38.14
C GLU A 22 11.32 -64.26 38.76
N VAL A 23 11.18 -62.93 38.77
CA VAL A 23 12.09 -62.04 39.50
C VAL A 23 11.31 -61.41 40.64
N VAL A 24 11.63 -61.95 41.80
CA VAL A 24 11.49 -61.41 43.15
C VAL A 24 11.26 -59.90 43.19
N ALA A 25 10.25 -59.50 43.95
CA ALA A 25 9.93 -58.13 44.31
C ALA A 25 11.18 -57.32 44.68
N ASP A 26 11.55 -56.40 43.81
CA ASP A 26 12.22 -55.17 44.21
C ASP A 26 11.18 -54.06 44.05
N ALA A 27 10.71 -53.54 45.18
CA ALA A 27 9.87 -52.36 45.23
C ALA A 27 10.74 -51.17 44.82
N GLY A 28 10.98 -51.06 43.51
CA GLY A 28 11.55 -49.88 42.89
C GLY A 28 10.66 -48.72 43.24
N GLU A 29 11.10 -47.95 44.22
CA GLU A 29 10.56 -46.65 44.56
C GLU A 29 10.58 -45.83 43.27
N TRP A 30 9.43 -45.79 42.58
CA TRP A 30 9.18 -44.79 41.57
C TRP A 30 9.54 -43.47 42.23
N PRO A 31 10.44 -42.64 41.67
CA PRO A 31 10.70 -41.34 42.24
C PRO A 31 9.33 -40.67 42.27
N ARG A 32 8.77 -40.55 43.49
CA ARG A 32 7.53 -39.84 43.72
C ARG A 32 7.86 -38.43 43.28
N GLN A 33 7.53 -38.10 42.02
CA GLN A 33 7.60 -36.76 41.52
C GLN A 33 6.78 -35.97 42.52
N GLN A 34 7.46 -35.19 43.36
CA GLN A 34 6.77 -34.42 44.38
C GLN A 34 5.74 -33.60 43.64
N PRO A 35 4.45 -33.67 44.02
CA PRO A 35 3.43 -32.92 43.33
C PRO A 35 3.82 -31.45 43.45
N VAL A 36 4.25 -30.88 42.32
CA VAL A 36 4.63 -29.47 42.20
C VAL A 36 3.53 -28.67 42.88
N SER A 37 3.91 -27.85 43.86
CA SER A 37 2.95 -27.13 44.70
C SER A 37 1.98 -26.38 43.79
N ALA A 38 0.69 -26.32 44.13
CA ALA A 38 -0.29 -25.56 43.35
C ALA A 38 0.17 -24.10 43.13
N VAL A 39 0.96 -23.56 44.06
CA VAL A 39 1.60 -22.24 43.98
C VAL A 39 2.68 -22.17 42.90
N GLU A 40 3.49 -23.21 42.75
CA GLU A 40 4.55 -23.28 41.73
C GLU A 40 3.95 -23.40 40.32
N ARG A 41 2.93 -24.25 40.15
CA ARG A 41 2.17 -24.34 38.89
C ARG A 41 1.46 -23.05 38.53
N TYR A 42 0.89 -22.37 39.53
CA TYR A 42 0.28 -21.06 39.31
C TYR A 42 1.32 -20.03 38.85
N LYS A 43 2.48 -19.96 39.52
CA LYS A 43 3.58 -19.06 39.14
C LYS A 43 4.06 -19.33 37.72
N GLU A 44 4.24 -20.60 37.35
CA GLU A 44 4.63 -21.01 36.00
C GLU A 44 3.62 -20.54 34.95
N ILE A 45 2.33 -20.80 35.16
CA ILE A 45 1.26 -20.35 34.24
C ILE A 45 1.23 -18.82 34.13
N THR A 46 1.33 -18.11 35.25
CA THR A 46 1.35 -16.64 35.23
C THR A 46 2.62 -16.08 34.56
N GLY A 47 3.76 -16.77 34.69
CA GLY A 47 4.99 -16.42 34.00
C GLY A 47 4.84 -16.57 32.49
N LEU A 48 4.34 -17.72 32.03
CA LEU A 48 4.08 -17.98 30.60
C LEU A 48 3.07 -17.00 30.02
N ALA A 49 2.00 -16.68 30.76
CA ALA A 49 1.02 -15.69 30.34
C ALA A 49 1.63 -14.28 30.22
N THR A 50 2.47 -13.89 31.18
CA THR A 50 3.16 -12.59 31.17
C THR A 50 4.11 -12.49 29.98
N GLU A 51 4.94 -13.52 29.75
CA GLU A 51 5.87 -13.58 28.62
C GLU A 51 5.13 -13.54 27.27
N ALA A 52 4.01 -14.26 27.15
CA ALA A 52 3.19 -14.22 25.93
C ALA A 52 2.63 -12.83 25.66
N VAL A 53 2.15 -12.13 26.69
CA VAL A 53 1.64 -10.74 26.57
C VAL A 53 2.77 -9.78 26.20
N GLU A 54 3.96 -9.93 26.78
CA GLU A 54 5.12 -9.10 26.44
C GLU A 54 5.55 -9.30 24.99
N ARG A 55 5.60 -10.55 24.51
CA ARG A 55 5.89 -10.86 23.10
C ARG A 55 4.84 -10.26 22.17
N MET A 56 3.56 -10.38 22.50
CA MET A 56 2.47 -9.77 21.72
C MET A 56 2.63 -8.24 21.65
N ARG A 57 2.87 -7.58 22.79
CA ARG A 57 3.08 -6.12 22.84
C ARG A 57 4.34 -5.67 22.09
N GLN A 58 5.38 -6.50 22.05
CA GLN A 58 6.57 -6.21 21.25
C GLN A 58 6.24 -6.28 19.76
N GLN A 59 5.56 -7.34 19.32
CA GLN A 59 5.12 -7.50 17.93
C GLN A 59 4.15 -6.40 17.50
N ASP A 60 3.22 -6.00 18.36
CA ASP A 60 2.29 -4.90 18.10
C ASP A 60 3.03 -3.58 17.92
N ARG A 61 4.05 -3.30 18.74
CA ARG A 61 4.88 -2.10 18.61
C ARG A 61 5.69 -2.11 17.31
N GLU A 62 6.24 -3.26 16.93
CA GLU A 62 6.96 -3.42 15.67
C GLU A 62 6.04 -3.19 14.47
N ARG A 63 4.85 -3.78 14.49
CA ARG A 63 3.86 -3.62 13.41
C ARG A 63 3.32 -2.20 13.35
N ALA A 64 3.08 -1.55 14.49
CA ALA A 64 2.67 -0.16 14.54
C ALA A 64 3.73 0.76 13.92
N ALA A 65 5.01 0.55 14.26
CA ALA A 65 6.12 1.32 13.69
C ALA A 65 6.29 1.08 12.18
N GLU A 66 6.01 -0.13 11.69
CA GLU A 66 6.02 -0.43 10.26
C GLU A 66 4.88 0.29 9.52
N LEU A 67 3.66 0.19 10.04
CA LEU A 67 2.50 0.87 9.47
C LEU A 67 2.64 2.40 9.48
N GLU A 68 3.25 2.96 10.53
CA GLU A 68 3.54 4.39 10.60
C GLU A 68 4.50 4.83 9.50
N ARG A 69 5.54 4.04 9.20
CA ARG A 69 6.46 4.31 8.08
C ARG A 69 5.73 4.25 6.74
N GLU A 70 4.96 3.19 6.49
CA GLU A 70 4.17 3.04 5.26
C GLU A 70 3.18 4.22 5.08
N LEU A 71 2.56 4.66 6.18
CA LEU A 71 1.64 5.79 6.16
C LEU A 71 2.33 7.10 5.80
N VAL A 72 3.50 7.38 6.40
CA VAL A 72 4.27 8.59 6.11
C VAL A 72 4.74 8.61 4.65
N GLU A 73 5.18 7.46 4.12
CA GLU A 73 5.57 7.33 2.71
C GLU A 73 4.39 7.59 1.77
N SER A 74 3.24 6.99 2.05
CA SER A 74 2.00 7.20 1.28
C SER A 74 1.54 8.66 1.33
N GLN A 75 1.57 9.29 2.50
CA GLN A 75 1.24 10.71 2.66
C GLN A 75 2.22 11.61 1.88
N GLY A 76 3.51 11.28 1.89
CA GLY A 76 4.52 11.98 1.10
C GLY A 76 4.24 11.90 -0.39
N TRP A 77 3.89 10.71 -0.90
CA TRP A 77 3.52 10.53 -2.30
C TRP A 77 2.25 11.30 -2.66
N MET A 78 1.19 11.21 -1.85
CA MET A 78 -0.04 11.98 -2.07
C MET A 78 0.20 13.48 -2.08
N ALA A 79 1.06 14.00 -1.18
CA ALA A 79 1.39 15.41 -1.14
C ALA A 79 2.12 15.87 -2.41
N GLN A 80 3.02 15.06 -2.95
CA GLN A 80 3.71 15.35 -4.22
C GLN A 80 2.73 15.39 -5.40
N ILE A 81 1.84 14.42 -5.52
CA ILE A 81 0.82 14.39 -6.57
C ILE A 81 -0.12 15.59 -6.45
N ALA A 82 -0.57 15.92 -5.24
CA ALA A 82 -1.42 17.08 -5.01
C ALA A 82 -0.74 18.40 -5.39
N GLU A 83 0.57 18.52 -5.14
CA GLU A 83 1.32 19.71 -5.54
C GLU A 83 1.47 19.80 -7.06
N GLN A 84 1.79 18.69 -7.71
CA GLN A 84 1.87 18.62 -9.17
C GLN A 84 0.52 19.00 -9.82
N GLU A 85 -0.60 18.49 -9.29
CA GLU A 85 -1.93 18.85 -9.76
C GLU A 85 -2.18 20.36 -9.67
N ARG A 86 -1.81 21.01 -8.55
CA ARG A 86 -1.97 22.47 -8.40
C ARG A 86 -1.16 23.24 -9.42
N VAL A 87 0.10 22.84 -9.66
CA VAL A 87 0.98 23.48 -10.64
C VAL A 87 0.38 23.39 -12.04
N VAL A 88 -0.12 22.20 -12.43
CA VAL A 88 -0.74 21.98 -13.74
C VAL A 88 -2.03 22.79 -13.89
N GLN A 89 -2.90 22.82 -12.88
CA GLN A 89 -4.12 23.62 -12.91
C GLN A 89 -3.82 25.12 -13.05
N LEU A 90 -2.79 25.62 -12.35
CA LEU A 90 -2.35 27.00 -12.46
C LEU A 90 -1.82 27.30 -13.86
N GLY A 91 -0.97 26.42 -14.42
CA GLY A 91 -0.45 26.56 -15.77
C GLY A 91 -1.56 26.61 -16.83
N ALA A 92 -2.51 25.67 -16.77
CA ALA A 92 -3.66 25.64 -17.67
C ALA A 92 -4.50 26.93 -17.59
N ARG A 93 -4.71 27.45 -16.38
CA ARG A 93 -5.41 28.72 -16.18
C ARG A 93 -4.66 29.91 -16.80
N LEU A 94 -3.34 29.98 -16.63
CA LEU A 94 -2.53 31.05 -17.21
C LEU A 94 -2.56 31.02 -18.75
N HIS A 95 -2.44 29.83 -19.36
CA HIS A 95 -2.56 29.68 -20.82
C HIS A 95 -3.96 30.07 -21.31
N TRP A 96 -5.01 29.68 -20.58
CA TRP A 96 -6.37 30.09 -20.90
C TRP A 96 -6.54 31.61 -20.85
N GLU A 97 -6.09 32.26 -19.77
CA GLU A 97 -6.17 33.72 -19.64
C GLU A 97 -5.35 34.44 -20.73
N ALA A 98 -4.19 33.90 -21.12
CA ALA A 98 -3.38 34.43 -22.21
C ALA A 98 -4.10 34.29 -23.56
N ALA A 99 -4.68 33.13 -23.85
CA ALA A 99 -5.44 32.89 -25.07
C ALA A 99 -6.66 33.82 -25.17
N VAL A 100 -7.41 33.98 -24.08
CA VAL A 100 -8.56 34.91 -24.02
C VAL A 100 -8.13 36.34 -24.26
N LYS A 101 -7.03 36.81 -23.64
CA LYS A 101 -6.49 38.15 -23.89
C LYS A 101 -6.09 38.34 -25.34
N ALA A 102 -5.45 37.35 -25.96
CA ALA A 102 -5.07 37.40 -27.38
C ALA A 102 -6.29 37.48 -28.31
N LEU A 103 -7.37 36.77 -27.95
CA LEU A 103 -8.62 36.71 -28.71
C LEU A 103 -9.60 37.86 -28.40
N TRP A 104 -9.32 38.71 -27.40
CA TRP A 104 -10.21 39.78 -26.95
C TRP A 104 -10.59 40.80 -28.04
N ASN A 105 -9.71 41.02 -29.02
CA ASN A 105 -9.96 41.93 -30.15
C ASN A 105 -10.90 41.35 -31.22
N GLU A 106 -11.27 40.08 -31.11
CA GLU A 106 -12.06 39.34 -32.08
C GLU A 106 -13.55 39.35 -31.68
N ARG A 107 -14.25 40.40 -32.11
CA ARG A 107 -15.66 40.70 -31.78
C ARG A 107 -16.70 39.65 -32.23
N TRP A 108 -16.27 38.56 -32.87
CA TRP A 108 -17.11 37.48 -33.38
C TRP A 108 -16.97 36.18 -32.59
N LEU A 109 -16.07 36.12 -31.60
CA LEU A 109 -15.86 34.94 -30.77
C LEU A 109 -16.55 35.13 -29.41
N GLU A 110 -17.56 34.32 -29.11
CA GLU A 110 -18.15 34.28 -27.77
C GLU A 110 -17.19 33.55 -26.82
N MET A 111 -16.70 34.27 -25.81
CA MET A 111 -15.77 33.70 -24.84
C MET A 111 -16.50 32.65 -23.99
N THR A 112 -16.10 31.39 -24.16
CA THR A 112 -16.59 30.26 -23.36
C THR A 112 -15.87 30.27 -22.00
N PRO A 113 -16.47 29.79 -20.90
CA PRO A 113 -15.73 29.58 -19.65
C PRO A 113 -14.56 28.60 -19.82
N MET A 114 -13.62 28.61 -18.88
CA MET A 114 -12.49 27.67 -18.86
C MET A 114 -12.98 26.22 -19.00
N PRO A 115 -12.41 25.44 -19.94
CA PRO A 115 -12.85 24.06 -20.16
C PRO A 115 -12.57 23.18 -18.95
N THR A 116 -13.46 22.23 -18.68
CA THR A 116 -13.29 21.25 -17.61
C THR A 116 -12.29 20.16 -18.01
N PRO A 117 -11.56 19.57 -17.05
CA PRO A 117 -10.64 18.47 -17.33
C PRO A 117 -11.37 17.28 -17.98
N ASN A 118 -10.87 16.82 -19.13
CA ASN A 118 -11.44 15.68 -19.84
C ASN A 118 -10.79 14.37 -19.40
N ARG A 119 -11.58 13.47 -18.80
CA ARG A 119 -11.11 12.15 -18.30
C ARG A 119 -10.97 11.07 -19.37
N SER A 120 -11.40 11.34 -20.62
CA SER A 120 -11.29 10.38 -21.73
C SER A 120 -9.95 10.43 -22.48
N VAL A 121 -9.05 11.34 -22.07
CA VAL A 121 -7.73 11.46 -22.68
C VAL A 121 -6.87 10.25 -22.27
N PRO A 122 -6.19 9.57 -23.23
CA PRO A 122 -5.27 8.49 -22.92
C PRO A 122 -4.16 8.93 -21.96
N GLU A 123 -3.69 8.01 -21.12
CA GLU A 123 -2.59 8.28 -20.20
C GLU A 123 -1.29 8.50 -20.98
N HIS A 124 -0.66 9.65 -20.74
CA HIS A 124 0.66 10.00 -21.26
C HIS A 124 1.48 10.68 -20.18
N ASP A 125 2.79 10.80 -20.42
CA ASP A 125 3.71 11.52 -19.54
C ASP A 125 3.33 13.00 -19.42
N GLN A 126 3.54 13.61 -18.25
CA GLN A 126 3.22 15.01 -18.00
C GLN A 126 3.96 15.93 -18.98
N LEU A 127 5.24 15.63 -19.26
CA LEU A 127 6.06 16.39 -20.20
C LEU A 127 5.48 16.38 -21.63
N HIS A 128 4.79 15.30 -22.01
CA HIS A 128 4.13 15.23 -23.30
C HIS A 128 2.98 16.25 -23.37
N PHE A 129 2.11 16.30 -22.35
CA PHE A 129 1.01 17.26 -22.31
C PHE A 129 1.50 18.71 -22.21
N ASP A 130 2.53 18.98 -21.43
CA ASP A 130 3.12 20.31 -21.32
C ASP A 130 3.64 20.79 -22.69
N ALA A 131 4.32 19.92 -23.44
CA ALA A 131 4.78 20.20 -24.78
C ALA A 131 3.62 20.41 -25.78
N GLU A 132 2.53 19.65 -25.65
CA GLU A 132 1.34 19.83 -26.49
C GLU A 132 0.63 21.15 -26.21
N VAL A 133 0.49 21.55 -24.94
CA VAL A 133 -0.09 22.83 -24.54
C VAL A 133 0.73 23.98 -25.14
N GLU A 134 2.05 23.95 -24.99
CA GLU A 134 2.91 25.00 -25.52
C GLU A 134 2.84 25.04 -27.06
N ARG A 135 2.92 23.88 -27.73
CA ARG A 135 2.80 23.79 -29.19
C ARG A 135 1.49 24.36 -29.70
N THR A 136 0.37 24.02 -29.04
CA THR A 136 -0.96 24.51 -29.45
C THR A 136 -1.12 26.00 -29.20
N PHE A 137 -0.56 26.53 -28.11
CA PHE A 137 -0.53 27.96 -27.84
C PHE A 137 0.28 28.74 -28.89
N GLN A 138 1.49 28.28 -29.24
CA GLN A 138 2.29 28.89 -30.30
C GLN A 138 1.58 28.89 -31.66
N ASN A 139 0.87 27.79 -31.97
CA ASN A 139 0.06 27.72 -33.19
C ASN A 139 -1.08 28.74 -33.21
N LEU A 140 -1.72 28.98 -32.05
CA LEU A 140 -2.74 30.02 -31.91
C LEU A 140 -2.14 31.41 -32.17
N GLU A 141 -1.01 31.73 -31.54
CA GLU A 141 -0.34 33.03 -31.76
C GLU A 141 0.06 33.23 -33.23
N ALA A 142 0.65 32.21 -33.86
CA ALA A 142 1.02 32.25 -35.27
C ALA A 142 -0.20 32.41 -36.20
N ALA A 143 -1.35 31.84 -35.86
CA ALA A 143 -2.59 32.03 -36.60
C ALA A 143 -3.13 33.47 -36.45
N LEU A 144 -3.10 34.02 -35.23
CA LEU A 144 -3.52 35.39 -34.95
C LEU A 144 -2.62 36.42 -35.65
N GLN A 145 -1.31 36.22 -35.63
CA GLN A 145 -0.36 37.09 -36.34
C GLN A 145 -0.60 37.07 -37.85
N ARG A 146 -0.76 35.89 -38.47
CA ARG A 146 -1.08 35.76 -39.89
C ARG A 146 -2.37 36.50 -40.24
N ARG A 147 -3.40 36.41 -39.41
CA ARG A 147 -4.68 37.10 -39.64
C ARG A 147 -4.59 38.60 -39.39
N GLY A 148 -3.84 39.05 -38.38
CA GLY A 148 -3.58 40.47 -38.13
C GLY A 148 -2.85 41.15 -39.29
N LEU A 149 -1.92 40.44 -39.94
CA LEU A 149 -1.28 40.88 -41.18
C LEU A 149 -2.28 40.99 -42.34
N LEU A 150 -3.28 40.11 -42.41
CA LEU A 150 -4.32 40.10 -43.45
C LEU A 150 -5.44 41.13 -43.19
N ARG A 151 -5.69 41.52 -41.92
CA ARG A 151 -6.74 42.47 -41.54
C ARG A 151 -6.29 43.94 -41.62
N ARG A 152 -5.00 44.21 -41.84
CA ARG A 152 -4.44 45.54 -42.02
C ARG A 152 -4.46 45.93 -43.51
N LYS A 153 -5.66 46.18 -44.03
CA LYS A 153 -5.87 46.85 -45.33
C LYS A 153 -7.18 47.62 -45.30
#